data_AF-A0A151ZFQ4-F1
#
_entry.id   AF-A0A151ZFQ4-F1
#
_cell.length_a   1.000
_cell.length_b   1.000
_cell.length_c   1.000
_cell.angle_alpha   90.00
_cell.angle_beta   90.00
_cell.angle_gamma   90.00
#
_symmetry.space_group_name_H-M   'P 1'
#
loop_
_entity.id
_entity.type
_entity.pdbx_description
1 polymer ?
#
loop_
_entity_poly.entity_id
_entity_poly.type
_entity_poly.pdbx_seq_one_letter_code
_entity_poly.pdbx_strand_id
1 'polypeptide(L)'
;MLPNIYKYLLVLVVVLVGQVQSTIILSDEYLYANYFKVEYGDKIKRYSSKILNTEVVWNSLTMSSNREGFFFDPSKYETLTFYVKSPVANPYLEIQFTKNQQITGRRIALVSKADPGHSAAKLKELVPNEWHKVTMDIPNDSQYNSIHFMGVGKESESIPVNIDRFSLSEKLEKFELSQRVYRIKAAFADPELGGDNGGHSFYTAEKGQWIFGSYNSWYSAGDSGRFEMLRNGDVVVSGGIVPSNDPSSCHTWYIHILFTPVAPPSHVKEELSPDAYVPNGPIDPNSWRFYKPVQPYAYMIGTGCNHVDKIEFTGIKHDMPAYLGYGANGKNGNFGMSVWMTYKDSLGVSHGDSVIDMNIDILSE
;
A
#
# COMPACT_ATOMS: atom_id res chain seq x y z
N MET A 1 1.66 -0.19 25.38
CA MET A 1 1.46 -1.49 24.70
C MET A 1 0.96 -1.14 23.31
N LEU A 2 1.76 -1.35 22.26
CA LEU A 2 1.52 -0.79 20.92
C LEU A 2 0.81 -1.84 20.02
N PRO A 3 -0.28 -1.50 19.31
CA PRO A 3 -0.82 -2.29 18.21
C PRO A 3 -0.17 -1.92 16.85
N ASN A 4 -0.38 -2.77 15.84
CA ASN A 4 0.48 -2.87 14.65
C ASN A 4 -0.11 -2.19 13.41
N ILE A 5 0.58 -1.15 12.91
CA ILE A 5 0.39 -0.63 11.55
C ILE A 5 0.46 -1.79 10.54
N TYR A 6 -0.49 -1.94 9.59
CA TYR A 6 -0.32 -2.95 8.55
C TYR A 6 0.89 -2.55 7.72
N LYS A 7 1.84 -3.48 7.64
CA LYS A 7 3.02 -3.31 6.82
C LYS A 7 2.66 -3.62 5.38
N TYR A 8 2.81 -2.65 4.49
CA TYR A 8 3.31 -2.99 3.17
C TYR A 8 4.63 -3.74 3.39
N LEU A 9 4.65 -5.04 3.13
CA LEU A 9 5.88 -5.83 3.18
C LEU A 9 6.64 -5.60 1.87
N LEU A 10 7.14 -4.37 1.70
CA LEU A 10 8.15 -4.07 0.70
C LEU A 10 9.43 -4.78 1.14
N VAL A 11 9.88 -5.77 0.36
CA VAL A 11 11.19 -6.41 0.57
C VAL A 11 12.02 -6.18 -0.69
N LEU A 12 12.98 -5.27 -0.61
CA LEU A 12 13.98 -5.02 -1.67
C LEU A 12 15.15 -6.00 -1.46
N VAL A 13 15.75 -6.60 -2.50
CA VAL A 13 16.57 -7.81 -2.27
C VAL A 13 17.69 -8.14 -3.31
N VAL A 14 18.93 -7.58 -3.21
CA VAL A 14 20.19 -7.91 -3.99
C VAL A 14 21.52 -8.39 -3.25
N VAL A 15 21.99 -9.68 -3.24
CA VAL A 15 23.37 -10.14 -2.80
C VAL A 15 24.34 -10.25 -4.00
N LEU A 16 25.53 -10.85 -3.78
CA LEU A 16 26.26 -11.68 -4.75
C LEU A 16 26.58 -13.06 -4.13
N VAL A 17 26.88 -14.07 -4.96
CA VAL A 17 27.32 -15.43 -4.54
C VAL A 17 28.34 -15.99 -5.53
N GLY A 18 29.25 -16.85 -5.06
CA GLY A 18 30.14 -17.66 -5.92
C GLY A 18 30.40 -19.06 -5.36
N GLN A 19 30.27 -20.08 -6.22
CA GLN A 19 30.58 -21.53 -6.10
C GLN A 19 30.44 -22.22 -4.72
N VAL A 20 29.56 -23.20 -4.53
CA VAL A 20 29.21 -24.33 -5.42
C VAL A 20 27.68 -24.58 -5.42
N GLN A 21 27.10 -24.87 -6.59
CA GLN A 21 25.66 -24.94 -6.87
C GLN A 21 24.93 -23.56 -6.78
N SER A 22 24.22 -23.23 -7.87
CA SER A 22 23.04 -22.34 -7.95
C SER A 22 22.99 -21.05 -7.11
N THR A 23 23.61 -19.97 -7.59
CA THR A 23 23.62 -18.63 -6.97
C THR A 23 22.26 -17.91 -6.96
N ILE A 24 21.82 -17.45 -5.77
CA ILE A 24 20.61 -16.62 -5.54
C ILE A 24 20.97 -15.37 -4.70
N ILE A 25 20.35 -14.23 -4.98
CA ILE A 25 20.85 -12.87 -4.65
C ILE A 25 19.76 -12.00 -3.97
N LEU A 26 20.06 -11.47 -2.75
CA LEU A 26 19.26 -10.73 -1.72
C LEU A 26 19.99 -9.61 -0.87
N SER A 27 19.45 -8.38 -0.72
CA SER A 27 19.84 -7.21 0.11
C SER A 27 18.78 -6.11 0.14
N ASP A 28 18.56 -5.53 1.31
CA ASP A 28 17.70 -4.38 1.54
C ASP A 28 18.39 -3.46 2.55
N GLU A 29 17.96 -2.20 2.64
CA GLU A 29 18.14 -1.40 3.85
C GLU A 29 17.14 -1.82 4.96
N TYR A 30 16.00 -2.45 4.60
CA TYR A 30 14.87 -2.73 5.49
C TYR A 30 14.52 -4.22 5.69
N LEU A 31 15.49 -5.13 5.52
CA LEU A 31 15.30 -6.57 5.74
C LEU A 31 15.01 -6.86 7.22
N TYR A 32 13.72 -7.05 7.54
CA TYR A 32 13.31 -7.77 8.75
C TYR A 32 13.81 -9.21 8.65
N ALA A 33 15.00 -9.46 9.21
CA ALA A 33 15.76 -10.72 9.15
C ALA A 33 15.15 -11.89 9.96
N ASN A 34 13.82 -12.05 9.87
CA ASN A 34 13.02 -13.09 10.49
C ASN A 34 12.26 -13.97 9.46
N TYR A 35 12.17 -13.56 8.18
CA TYR A 35 11.34 -14.25 7.15
C TYR A 35 12.06 -15.32 6.34
N PHE A 36 13.39 -15.23 6.23
CA PHE A 36 14.20 -16.14 5.43
C PHE A 36 15.01 -17.06 6.34
N LYS A 37 14.84 -18.38 6.14
CA LYS A 37 15.76 -19.40 6.66
C LYS A 37 16.64 -19.83 5.49
N VAL A 38 17.94 -19.82 5.71
CA VAL A 38 18.91 -20.40 4.77
C VAL A 38 19.44 -21.70 5.37
N GLU A 39 19.47 -22.76 4.57
CA GLU A 39 19.67 -24.12 5.10
C GLU A 39 21.14 -24.55 5.12
N TYR A 40 22.00 -23.94 4.30
CA TYR A 40 23.43 -24.25 4.20
C TYR A 40 24.25 -22.99 3.89
N GLY A 41 24.97 -22.44 4.87
CA GLY A 41 25.88 -21.29 4.71
C GLY A 41 26.03 -20.44 5.97
N ASP A 42 26.85 -19.39 5.91
CA ASP A 42 27.16 -18.50 7.03
C ASP A 42 25.98 -17.60 7.44
N LYS A 43 25.82 -17.31 8.74
CA LYS A 43 24.67 -16.52 9.23
C LYS A 43 24.59 -15.14 8.56
N ILE A 44 23.41 -14.79 8.03
CA ILE A 44 23.10 -13.44 7.54
C ILE A 44 23.46 -12.40 8.63
N LYS A 45 24.43 -11.53 8.36
CA LYS A 45 24.80 -10.44 9.26
C LYS A 45 23.70 -9.38 9.26
N ARG A 46 23.11 -9.12 10.43
CA ARG A 46 22.09 -8.07 10.59
C ARG A 46 22.73 -6.67 10.64
N TYR A 47 22.03 -5.69 10.10
CA TYR A 47 22.30 -4.24 10.24
C TYR A 47 23.63 -3.76 9.63
N SER A 48 23.71 -3.72 8.30
CA SER A 48 24.75 -2.95 7.60
C SER A 48 24.12 -1.91 6.67
N SER A 49 24.46 -0.64 6.85
CA SER A 49 24.08 0.47 5.96
C SER A 49 24.99 0.60 4.73
N LYS A 50 25.70 -0.48 4.39
CA LYS A 50 26.48 -0.63 3.17
C LYS A 50 26.30 -2.06 2.66
N ILE A 51 26.17 -2.21 1.35
CA ILE A 51 26.24 -3.53 0.70
C ILE A 51 27.66 -4.05 0.89
N LEU A 52 27.85 -4.91 1.89
CA LEU A 52 29.04 -5.73 2.04
C LEU A 52 28.82 -6.99 1.22
N ASN A 53 29.62 -7.18 0.17
CA ASN A 53 29.69 -8.46 -0.55
C ASN A 53 29.95 -9.59 0.46
N THR A 54 28.99 -10.49 0.60
CA THR A 54 29.19 -11.75 1.32
C THR A 54 29.35 -12.86 0.29
N GLU A 55 30.57 -13.38 0.14
CA GLU A 55 30.90 -14.48 -0.78
C GLU A 55 30.38 -15.84 -0.23
N VAL A 56 29.08 -15.93 0.03
CA VAL A 56 28.45 -17.09 0.69
C VAL A 56 27.52 -17.81 -0.28
N VAL A 57 27.73 -19.12 -0.37
CA VAL A 57 27.03 -20.09 -1.23
C VAL A 57 25.69 -20.48 -0.66
N TRP A 58 24.67 -20.61 -1.52
CA TRP A 58 23.33 -21.03 -1.13
C TRP A 58 22.74 -21.99 -2.16
N ASN A 59 22.35 -23.21 -1.75
CA ASN A 59 21.71 -24.16 -2.66
C ASN A 59 20.20 -23.86 -2.86
N SER A 60 19.60 -23.18 -1.89
CA SER A 60 18.19 -22.80 -1.88
C SER A 60 17.94 -21.55 -1.05
N LEU A 61 16.90 -20.80 -1.40
CA LEU A 61 16.33 -19.74 -0.58
C LEU A 61 14.91 -20.14 -0.16
N THR A 62 14.65 -20.14 1.14
CA THR A 62 13.34 -20.54 1.70
C THR A 62 12.72 -19.41 2.51
N MET A 63 11.57 -18.91 2.05
CA MET A 63 10.68 -18.04 2.84
C MET A 63 9.70 -18.93 3.59
N SER A 64 9.76 -19.00 4.95
CA SER A 64 9.01 -20.00 5.73
C SER A 64 8.59 -19.56 7.14
N SER A 65 7.52 -20.18 7.66
CA SER A 65 6.83 -19.82 8.91
C SER A 65 7.45 -20.38 10.21
N ASN A 66 8.76 -20.60 10.28
CA ASN A 66 9.40 -21.37 11.37
C ASN A 66 9.82 -20.54 12.60
N ARG A 67 9.16 -19.40 12.85
CA ARG A 67 9.17 -18.70 14.13
C ARG A 67 7.76 -18.34 14.56
N GLU A 68 7.51 -18.45 15.86
CA GLU A 68 6.25 -18.08 16.50
C GLU A 68 5.86 -16.64 16.11
N GLY A 69 4.71 -16.48 15.46
CA GLY A 69 4.10 -15.19 15.15
C GLY A 69 4.04 -14.78 13.67
N PHE A 70 4.67 -15.49 12.73
CA PHE A 70 4.50 -15.20 11.29
C PHE A 70 4.33 -16.46 10.44
N PHE A 71 3.18 -16.53 9.75
CA PHE A 71 2.82 -17.60 8.84
C PHE A 71 2.73 -17.06 7.41
N PHE A 72 3.50 -17.63 6.47
CA PHE A 72 3.18 -17.48 5.06
C PHE A 72 1.93 -18.31 4.77
N ASP A 73 0.85 -17.62 4.46
CA ASP A 73 -0.46 -18.19 4.19
C ASP A 73 -0.83 -17.90 2.73
N PRO A 74 -0.67 -18.88 1.81
CA PRO A 74 -0.94 -18.67 0.39
C PRO A 74 -2.41 -18.38 0.11
N SER A 75 -3.33 -18.65 1.05
CA SER A 75 -4.73 -18.24 0.88
C SER A 75 -4.86 -16.72 0.81
N LYS A 76 -3.99 -15.98 1.51
CA LYS A 76 -4.00 -14.51 1.60
C LYS A 76 -3.34 -13.79 0.42
N TYR A 77 -2.63 -14.47 -0.47
CA TYR A 77 -1.88 -13.84 -1.56
C TYR A 77 -2.30 -14.37 -2.93
N GLU A 78 -2.35 -13.49 -3.94
CA GLU A 78 -2.74 -13.82 -5.32
C GLU A 78 -1.53 -13.99 -6.22
N THR A 79 -0.60 -13.03 -6.19
CA THR A 79 0.60 -13.06 -7.01
C THR A 79 1.85 -12.86 -6.18
N LEU A 80 2.92 -13.49 -6.64
CA LEU A 80 4.29 -13.20 -6.26
C LEU A 80 4.91 -12.40 -7.42
N THR A 81 5.42 -11.21 -7.12
CA THR A 81 6.16 -10.37 -8.06
C THR A 81 7.59 -10.17 -7.58
N PHE A 82 8.55 -10.24 -8.50
CA PHE A 82 9.95 -9.90 -8.29
C PHE A 82 10.60 -9.47 -9.61
N TYR A 83 11.81 -8.92 -9.55
CA TYR A 83 12.64 -8.64 -10.73
C TYR A 83 13.79 -9.64 -10.78
N VAL A 84 14.23 -10.03 -11.97
CA VAL A 84 15.30 -11.02 -12.18
C VAL A 84 16.27 -10.62 -13.27
N LYS A 85 17.58 -10.88 -13.08
CA LYS A 85 18.65 -10.59 -14.04
C LYS A 85 19.69 -11.69 -14.04
N SER A 86 19.99 -12.27 -15.20
CA SER A 86 20.96 -13.36 -15.37
C SER A 86 21.93 -13.05 -16.53
N PRO A 87 23.21 -13.45 -16.49
CA PRO A 87 24.14 -13.26 -17.60
C PRO A 87 23.94 -14.28 -18.73
N VAL A 88 23.04 -15.26 -18.57
CA VAL A 88 22.64 -16.20 -19.62
C VAL A 88 21.14 -16.10 -19.85
N ALA A 89 20.71 -16.43 -21.07
CA ALA A 89 19.30 -16.33 -21.44
C ALA A 89 18.42 -17.40 -20.76
N ASN A 90 19.01 -18.52 -20.35
CA ASN A 90 18.27 -19.67 -19.81
C ASN A 90 18.89 -20.14 -18.48
N PRO A 91 18.75 -19.36 -17.39
CA PRO A 91 19.21 -19.79 -16.09
C PRO A 91 18.38 -20.97 -15.60
N TYR A 92 19.06 -21.99 -15.08
CA TYR A 92 18.43 -23.12 -14.42
C TYR A 92 17.91 -22.72 -13.02
N LEU A 93 16.81 -21.95 -12.95
CA LEU A 93 16.13 -21.59 -11.70
C LEU A 93 14.69 -22.11 -11.69
N GLU A 94 14.30 -22.77 -10.61
CA GLU A 94 12.93 -23.18 -10.29
C GLU A 94 12.43 -22.45 -9.04
N ILE A 95 11.15 -22.06 -9.06
CA ILE A 95 10.38 -21.65 -7.89
C ILE A 95 9.48 -22.84 -7.51
N GLN A 96 9.51 -23.25 -6.24
CA GLN A 96 8.68 -24.32 -5.71
C GLN A 96 7.90 -23.86 -4.48
N PHE A 97 6.61 -24.12 -4.45
CA PHE A 97 5.80 -23.98 -3.23
C PHE A 97 5.92 -25.28 -2.41
N THR A 98 6.12 -25.18 -1.11
CA THR A 98 6.39 -26.35 -0.24
C THR A 98 5.51 -26.36 0.99
N LYS A 99 5.32 -27.56 1.56
CA LYS A 99 4.53 -27.80 2.77
C LYS A 99 5.42 -28.38 3.85
N ASN A 100 5.52 -27.71 4.99
CA ASN A 100 6.30 -28.15 6.15
C ASN A 100 7.76 -28.49 5.77
N GLN A 101 8.38 -27.66 4.92
CA GLN A 101 9.73 -27.85 4.36
C GLN A 101 9.89 -29.12 3.49
N GLN A 102 8.82 -29.86 3.17
CA GLN A 102 8.87 -30.98 2.23
C GLN A 102 8.85 -30.49 0.77
N ILE A 103 9.77 -31.00 -0.03
CA ILE A 103 10.01 -30.67 -1.45
C ILE A 103 8.94 -31.35 -2.36
N THR A 104 7.66 -31.23 -2.01
CA THR A 104 6.55 -32.03 -2.57
C THR A 104 5.54 -31.23 -3.40
N GLY A 105 5.60 -29.89 -3.40
CA GLY A 105 4.65 -29.06 -4.16
C GLY A 105 5.09 -28.72 -5.58
N ARG A 106 4.24 -27.94 -6.26
CA ARG A 106 4.43 -27.55 -7.67
C ARG A 106 5.74 -26.78 -7.88
N ARG A 107 6.54 -27.24 -8.84
CA ARG A 107 7.74 -26.56 -9.35
C ARG A 107 7.42 -25.79 -10.63
N ILE A 108 8.01 -24.61 -10.77
CA ILE A 108 7.81 -23.69 -11.89
C ILE A 108 9.19 -23.17 -12.31
N ALA A 109 9.63 -23.50 -13.52
CA ALA A 109 10.87 -22.97 -14.08
C ALA A 109 10.74 -21.46 -14.33
N LEU A 110 11.83 -20.70 -14.12
CA LEU A 110 11.84 -19.25 -14.33
C LEU A 110 11.50 -18.89 -15.79
N VAL A 111 12.13 -19.58 -16.74
CA VAL A 111 11.86 -19.52 -18.18
C VAL A 111 11.74 -20.94 -18.73
N SER A 112 11.02 -21.12 -19.84
CA SER A 112 10.85 -22.43 -20.47
C SER A 112 10.74 -22.29 -21.99
N LYS A 113 11.69 -22.89 -22.71
CA LYS A 113 11.66 -22.94 -24.19
C LYS A 113 10.51 -23.80 -24.73
N ALA A 114 10.19 -24.89 -24.03
CA ALA A 114 9.19 -25.86 -24.45
C ALA A 114 7.75 -25.39 -24.14
N ASP A 115 7.57 -24.71 -23.00
CA ASP A 115 6.26 -24.23 -22.55
C ASP A 115 6.40 -22.88 -21.82
N PRO A 116 6.48 -21.76 -22.57
CA PRO A 116 6.67 -20.44 -21.98
C PRO A 116 5.52 -20.04 -21.07
N GLY A 117 4.28 -20.41 -21.42
CA GLY A 117 3.06 -20.03 -20.70
C GLY A 117 3.00 -20.58 -19.27
N HIS A 118 3.69 -21.69 -19.00
CA HIS A 118 3.80 -22.29 -17.67
C HIS A 118 5.12 -21.98 -16.95
N SER A 119 5.97 -21.12 -17.50
CA SER A 119 7.14 -20.56 -16.79
C SER A 119 6.75 -19.36 -15.93
N ALA A 120 7.51 -19.08 -14.86
CA ALA A 120 7.20 -17.98 -13.95
C ALA A 120 7.27 -16.61 -14.64
N ALA A 121 8.30 -16.38 -15.48
CA ALA A 121 8.45 -15.14 -16.24
C ALA A 121 7.50 -15.05 -17.45
N LYS A 122 6.80 -16.14 -17.81
CA LYS A 122 6.01 -16.27 -19.05
C LYS A 122 6.84 -16.06 -20.33
N LEU A 123 8.14 -16.40 -20.28
CA LEU A 123 9.14 -16.17 -21.33
C LEU A 123 9.82 -17.46 -21.79
N LYS A 124 10.25 -17.47 -23.07
CA LYS A 124 11.09 -18.54 -23.64
C LYS A 124 12.51 -18.51 -23.07
N GLU A 125 13.05 -17.31 -22.92
CA GLU A 125 14.37 -17.01 -22.39
C GLU A 125 14.43 -15.54 -21.95
N LEU A 126 15.35 -15.20 -21.05
CA LEU A 126 15.65 -13.83 -20.62
C LEU A 126 16.60 -13.16 -21.60
N VAL A 127 16.55 -11.82 -21.69
CA VAL A 127 17.66 -11.07 -22.31
C VAL A 127 18.83 -11.01 -21.31
N PRO A 128 20.04 -11.49 -21.69
CA PRO A 128 21.20 -11.50 -20.80
C PRO A 128 21.56 -10.12 -20.25
N ASN A 129 21.84 -10.06 -18.95
CA ASN A 129 22.22 -8.87 -18.18
C ASN A 129 21.16 -7.75 -18.10
N GLU A 130 19.92 -7.98 -18.54
CA GLU A 130 18.79 -7.08 -18.32
C GLU A 130 17.93 -7.53 -17.13
N TRP A 131 17.15 -6.59 -16.58
CA TRP A 131 16.20 -6.85 -15.51
C TRP A 131 14.81 -7.14 -16.09
N HIS A 132 14.25 -8.29 -15.74
CA HIS A 132 12.92 -8.75 -16.17
C HIS A 132 11.98 -8.78 -14.97
N LYS A 133 10.80 -8.15 -15.09
CA LYS A 133 9.75 -8.27 -14.07
C LYS A 133 9.04 -9.62 -14.23
N VAL A 134 9.01 -10.39 -13.16
CA VAL A 134 8.33 -11.69 -13.06
C VAL A 134 7.11 -11.50 -12.16
N THR A 135 5.94 -11.90 -12.63
CA THR A 135 4.70 -11.95 -11.84
C THR A 135 4.04 -13.30 -12.08
N MET A 136 3.93 -14.08 -11.02
CA MET A 136 3.41 -15.45 -11.05
C MET A 136 2.29 -15.63 -10.03
N ASP A 137 1.28 -16.42 -10.38
CA ASP A 137 0.14 -16.69 -9.53
C ASP A 137 0.54 -17.65 -8.40
N ILE A 138 0.13 -17.35 -7.18
CA ILE A 138 0.34 -18.19 -6.00
C ILE A 138 -0.77 -19.26 -6.00
N PRO A 139 -0.43 -20.56 -5.98
CA PRO A 139 -1.41 -21.63 -5.91
C PRO A 139 -2.40 -21.44 -4.75
N ASN A 140 -3.70 -21.45 -5.07
CA ASN A 140 -4.77 -21.26 -4.09
C ASN A 140 -5.22 -22.58 -3.42
N ASP A 141 -4.30 -23.50 -3.25
CA ASP A 141 -4.41 -24.65 -2.39
C ASP A 141 -3.71 -24.34 -1.06
N SER A 142 -4.48 -24.29 0.03
CA SER A 142 -4.03 -23.91 1.39
C SER A 142 -3.03 -24.89 2.04
N GLN A 143 -2.37 -25.70 1.22
CA GLN A 143 -1.41 -26.72 1.63
C GLN A 143 0.02 -26.21 1.75
N TYR A 144 0.39 -25.10 1.10
CA TYR A 144 1.76 -24.57 1.15
C TYR A 144 1.95 -23.59 2.32
N ASN A 145 3.15 -23.56 2.90
CA ASN A 145 3.55 -22.59 3.94
C ASN A 145 4.98 -22.05 3.75
N SER A 146 5.56 -22.31 2.58
CA SER A 146 6.84 -21.74 2.17
C SER A 146 7.00 -21.66 0.66
N ILE A 147 7.82 -20.69 0.21
CA ILE A 147 8.27 -20.55 -1.19
C ILE A 147 9.78 -20.80 -1.20
N HIS A 148 10.22 -21.69 -2.08
CA HIS A 148 11.61 -22.08 -2.28
C HIS A 148 12.08 -21.64 -3.67
N PHE A 149 13.23 -20.98 -3.73
CA PHE A 149 13.97 -20.77 -4.98
C PHE A 149 15.15 -21.75 -4.98
N MET A 150 15.30 -22.50 -6.07
CA MET A 150 16.30 -23.56 -6.21
C MET A 150 16.87 -23.52 -7.62
N GLY A 151 18.18 -23.65 -7.78
CA GLY A 151 18.74 -23.82 -9.12
C GLY A 151 18.93 -25.30 -9.51
N VAL A 152 18.54 -25.65 -10.73
CA VAL A 152 18.45 -27.02 -11.27
C VAL A 152 19.44 -27.26 -12.41
N GLY A 153 20.70 -26.86 -12.19
CA GLY A 153 21.81 -27.13 -13.11
C GLY A 153 22.44 -28.50 -12.88
N LYS A 154 23.22 -28.98 -13.87
CA LYS A 154 24.21 -30.05 -13.60
C LYS A 154 25.31 -29.48 -12.70
N GLU A 155 25.92 -30.33 -11.88
CA GLU A 155 26.87 -29.94 -10.82
C GLU A 155 28.08 -29.11 -11.31
N SER A 156 28.40 -29.15 -12.60
CA SER A 156 29.52 -28.44 -13.23
C SER A 156 29.23 -26.98 -13.64
N GLU A 157 27.98 -26.50 -13.62
CA GLU A 157 27.61 -25.18 -14.16
C GLU A 157 26.93 -24.27 -13.13
N SER A 158 27.69 -23.31 -12.59
CA SER A 158 27.17 -22.26 -11.71
C SER A 158 26.85 -20.99 -12.51
N ILE A 159 25.57 -20.67 -12.66
CA ILE A 159 25.07 -19.43 -13.29
C ILE A 159 24.58 -18.48 -12.18
N PRO A 160 25.05 -17.21 -12.14
CA PRO A 160 24.53 -16.26 -11.17
C PRO A 160 23.17 -15.71 -11.62
N VAL A 161 22.18 -15.76 -10.71
CA VAL A 161 20.86 -15.15 -10.93
C VAL A 161 20.62 -14.09 -9.87
N ASN A 162 20.51 -12.85 -10.33
CA ASN A 162 20.12 -11.72 -9.50
C ASN A 162 18.60 -11.70 -9.39
N ILE A 163 18.06 -11.57 -8.18
CA ILE A 163 16.65 -11.29 -7.94
C ILE A 163 16.58 -9.91 -7.25
N ASP A 164 15.43 -9.23 -7.26
CA ASP A 164 15.18 -7.98 -6.52
C ASP A 164 13.67 -7.72 -6.35
N ARG A 165 13.28 -6.74 -5.52
CA ARG A 165 11.92 -6.16 -5.37
C ARG A 165 10.83 -7.22 -5.21
N PHE A 166 10.97 -8.06 -4.18
CA PHE A 166 9.95 -9.03 -3.82
C PHE A 166 8.70 -8.33 -3.28
N SER A 167 7.56 -8.68 -3.87
CA SER A 167 6.24 -8.24 -3.44
C SER A 167 5.26 -9.41 -3.53
N LEU A 168 4.50 -9.62 -2.47
CA LEU A 168 3.31 -10.45 -2.50
C LEU A 168 2.12 -9.51 -2.69
N SER A 169 1.37 -9.65 -3.78
CA SER A 169 0.04 -9.04 -3.80
C SER A 169 -0.85 -9.88 -2.89
N GLU A 170 -1.46 -9.27 -1.88
CA GLU A 170 -2.57 -9.92 -1.19
C GLU A 170 -3.62 -10.33 -2.23
N LYS A 171 -4.35 -11.43 -1.97
CA LYS A 171 -5.58 -11.64 -2.68
C LYS A 171 -6.42 -10.42 -2.39
N LEU A 172 -6.91 -9.81 -3.46
CA LEU A 172 -8.24 -9.26 -3.43
C LEU A 172 -9.19 -10.47 -3.24
N GLU A 173 -9.25 -11.00 -2.01
CA GLU A 173 -10.48 -11.57 -1.49
C GLU A 173 -11.57 -10.60 -1.94
N LYS A 174 -12.58 -11.10 -2.66
CA LYS A 174 -13.71 -10.29 -3.14
C LYS A 174 -14.37 -9.62 -1.94
N PHE A 175 -13.86 -8.42 -1.59
CA PHE A 175 -13.85 -7.85 -0.24
C PHE A 175 -14.78 -8.61 0.72
N GLU A 176 -14.30 -9.72 1.30
CA GLU A 176 -15.19 -10.54 2.11
C GLU A 176 -15.67 -9.68 3.28
N LEU A 177 -17.00 -9.60 3.38
CA LEU A 177 -17.79 -8.48 3.91
C LEU A 177 -17.68 -8.31 5.44
N SER A 178 -16.44 -8.22 5.90
CA SER A 178 -16.03 -7.72 7.20
C SER A 178 -16.17 -6.20 7.16
N GLN A 179 -16.97 -5.67 8.07
CA GLN A 179 -17.03 -4.25 8.37
C GLN A 179 -15.66 -3.87 8.95
N ARG A 180 -14.76 -3.37 8.10
CA ARG A 180 -13.40 -3.03 8.51
C ARG A 180 -13.35 -1.57 8.92
N VAL A 181 -12.90 -1.35 10.15
CA VAL A 181 -12.68 -0.05 10.75
C VAL A 181 -11.18 0.24 10.70
N TYR A 182 -10.84 1.44 10.26
CA TYR A 182 -9.49 1.96 10.10
C TYR A 182 -9.40 3.28 10.88
N ARG A 183 -8.21 3.65 11.36
CA ARG A 183 -7.93 4.98 11.87
C ARG A 183 -7.66 5.95 10.70
N ILE A 184 -7.88 7.23 10.91
CA ILE A 184 -7.45 8.29 9.98
C ILE A 184 -6.58 9.31 10.68
N LYS A 185 -5.59 9.84 9.94
CA LYS A 185 -4.78 11.00 10.34
C LYS A 185 -4.78 12.03 9.21
N ALA A 186 -4.31 13.23 9.52
CA ALA A 186 -3.97 14.24 8.52
C ALA A 186 -2.97 13.69 7.49
N ALA A 187 -3.20 13.94 6.21
CA ALA A 187 -2.23 13.66 5.16
C ALA A 187 -1.13 14.72 5.21
N PHE A 188 0.11 14.32 5.48
CA PHE A 188 1.27 15.21 5.45
C PHE A 188 1.78 15.36 4.01
N ALA A 189 2.29 16.55 3.67
CA ALA A 189 2.90 16.78 2.37
C ALA A 189 4.22 16.01 2.25
N ASP A 190 4.41 15.35 1.11
CA ASP A 190 5.64 14.68 0.71
C ASP A 190 6.30 15.47 -0.43
N PRO A 191 7.35 16.28 -0.15
CA PRO A 191 8.01 17.09 -1.16
C PRO A 191 8.67 16.28 -2.27
N GLU A 192 9.04 15.02 -2.05
CA GLU A 192 9.68 14.17 -3.08
C GLU A 192 8.67 13.78 -4.17
N LEU A 193 7.38 13.72 -3.82
CA LEU A 193 6.27 13.54 -4.75
C LEU A 193 5.65 14.88 -5.19
N GLY A 194 6.21 16.02 -4.79
CA GLY A 194 5.67 17.36 -5.08
C GLY A 194 4.41 17.73 -4.28
N GLY A 195 4.15 17.07 -3.16
CA GLY A 195 3.04 17.41 -2.27
C GLY A 195 3.23 18.76 -1.57
N ASP A 196 2.15 19.54 -1.47
CA ASP A 196 2.10 20.86 -0.83
C ASP A 196 0.83 21.00 0.04
N ASN A 197 0.88 21.91 1.03
CA ASN A 197 -0.21 22.25 1.95
C ASN A 197 -0.83 21.02 2.64
N GLY A 198 -0.01 20.13 3.16
CA GLY A 198 -0.46 19.00 4.00
C GLY A 198 -0.58 19.35 5.49
N GLY A 199 -0.65 18.33 6.34
CA GLY A 199 -0.63 18.46 7.80
C GLY A 199 -1.99 18.74 8.43
N HIS A 200 -3.07 18.61 7.67
CA HIS A 200 -4.45 18.73 8.14
C HIS A 200 -5.32 17.58 7.62
N SER A 201 -6.40 17.25 8.32
CA SER A 201 -7.43 16.33 7.82
C SER A 201 -8.53 17.07 7.08
N PHE A 202 -8.86 18.29 7.52
CA PHE A 202 -9.86 19.17 6.93
C PHE A 202 -9.31 20.60 6.81
N TYR A 203 -9.67 21.30 5.75
CA TYR A 203 -9.23 22.67 5.49
C TYR A 203 -10.33 23.48 4.79
N THR A 204 -10.33 24.80 4.99
CA THR A 204 -11.08 25.74 4.18
C THR A 204 -10.29 27.04 4.00
N ALA A 205 -10.59 27.80 2.95
CA ALA A 205 -10.07 29.16 2.78
C ALA A 205 -10.79 30.18 3.68
N GLU A 206 -11.96 29.82 4.21
CA GLU A 206 -12.92 30.69 4.92
C GLU A 206 -12.54 31.06 6.36
N LYS A 207 -11.28 31.43 6.59
CA LYS A 207 -10.73 31.76 7.92
C LYS A 207 -11.45 32.91 8.66
N GLY A 208 -12.27 33.70 7.96
CA GLY A 208 -13.03 34.80 8.53
C GLY A 208 -14.49 34.47 8.90
N GLN A 209 -15.01 33.29 8.53
CA GLN A 209 -16.41 32.96 8.82
C GLN A 209 -16.60 32.63 10.30
N TRP A 210 -17.62 33.26 10.91
CA TRP A 210 -17.91 33.14 12.34
C TRP A 210 -18.12 31.67 12.77
N ILE A 211 -18.75 30.86 11.91
CA ILE A 211 -19.02 29.44 12.19
C ILE A 211 -17.76 28.62 12.44
N PHE A 212 -16.61 28.99 11.87
CA PHE A 212 -15.34 28.28 12.06
C PHE A 212 -14.50 28.83 13.23
N GLY A 213 -14.98 29.83 13.97
CA GLY A 213 -14.26 30.37 15.14
C GLY A 213 -12.92 31.02 14.82
N SER A 214 -12.74 31.57 13.62
CA SER A 214 -11.46 32.06 13.05
C SER A 214 -10.41 30.98 12.73
N TYR A 215 -10.78 29.71 12.79
CA TYR A 215 -9.95 28.58 12.34
C TYR A 215 -10.28 28.20 10.89
N ASN A 216 -9.36 27.53 10.23
CA ASN A 216 -9.52 27.14 8.83
C ASN A 216 -8.83 25.80 8.49
N SER A 217 -8.38 25.08 9.51
CA SER A 217 -7.67 23.81 9.39
C SER A 217 -7.89 22.98 10.65
N TRP A 218 -8.16 21.68 10.49
CA TRP A 218 -8.43 20.76 11.59
C TRP A 218 -7.80 19.38 11.34
N TYR A 219 -7.54 18.64 12.42
CA TYR A 219 -7.11 17.24 12.37
C TYR A 219 -7.86 16.35 13.37
N SER A 220 -7.80 15.03 13.14
CA SER A 220 -8.35 13.95 13.99
C SER A 220 -7.94 14.05 15.47
N ALA A 221 -8.89 14.34 16.35
CA ALA A 221 -8.65 14.56 17.78
C ALA A 221 -8.22 13.26 18.47
N GLY A 222 -6.94 13.14 18.88
CA GLY A 222 -6.45 12.05 19.74
C GLY A 222 -6.77 10.64 19.23
N ASP A 223 -6.46 10.34 17.97
CA ASP A 223 -6.79 9.07 17.30
C ASP A 223 -8.30 8.72 17.31
N SER A 224 -9.22 9.69 17.40
CA SER A 224 -10.67 9.44 17.35
C SER A 224 -11.23 9.29 15.93
N GLY A 225 -10.53 9.75 14.90
CA GLY A 225 -10.95 9.65 13.50
C GLY A 225 -10.99 8.20 12.99
N ARG A 226 -12.09 7.83 12.35
CA ARG A 226 -12.38 6.51 11.79
C ARG A 226 -12.74 6.59 10.31
N PHE A 227 -12.22 5.65 9.54
CA PHE A 227 -12.69 5.31 8.20
C PHE A 227 -13.24 3.89 8.26
N GLU A 228 -14.47 3.68 7.80
CA GLU A 228 -15.14 2.39 7.83
C GLU A 228 -15.60 2.01 6.43
N MET A 229 -15.29 0.80 5.97
CA MET A 229 -15.81 0.29 4.70
C MET A 229 -17.02 -0.61 4.97
N LEU A 230 -18.19 -0.19 4.47
CA LEU A 230 -19.46 -0.89 4.63
C LEU A 230 -19.61 -2.02 3.61
N ARG A 231 -20.50 -2.97 3.93
CA ARG A 231 -20.72 -4.18 3.12
C ARG A 231 -21.28 -3.91 1.73
N ASN A 232 -21.98 -2.80 1.52
CA ASN A 232 -22.50 -2.37 0.23
C ASN A 232 -21.47 -1.61 -0.62
N GLY A 233 -20.23 -1.43 -0.13
CA GLY A 233 -19.17 -0.69 -0.79
C GLY A 233 -19.13 0.80 -0.44
N ASP A 234 -20.15 1.33 0.24
CA ASP A 234 -20.13 2.66 0.85
C ASP A 234 -19.00 2.76 1.89
N VAL A 235 -18.55 3.98 2.18
CA VAL A 235 -17.56 4.25 3.23
C VAL A 235 -18.03 5.34 4.17
N VAL A 236 -17.67 5.26 5.45
CA VAL A 236 -18.01 6.26 6.47
C VAL A 236 -16.73 6.87 7.02
N VAL A 237 -16.61 8.20 6.95
CA VAL A 237 -15.58 8.97 7.65
C VAL A 237 -16.23 9.62 8.88
N SER A 238 -15.71 9.37 10.07
CA SER A 238 -16.27 9.92 11.32
C SER A 238 -15.21 10.21 12.39
N GLY A 239 -15.56 10.96 13.43
CA GLY A 239 -14.68 11.21 14.59
C GLY A 239 -14.70 12.66 15.08
N GLY A 240 -13.95 12.94 16.14
CA GLY A 240 -13.74 14.31 16.61
C GLY A 240 -12.60 14.98 15.85
N ILE A 241 -12.69 16.27 15.58
CA ILE A 241 -11.59 17.08 15.04
C ILE A 241 -11.37 18.37 15.84
N VAL A 242 -10.11 18.76 15.98
CA VAL A 242 -9.65 19.98 16.68
C VAL A 242 -8.88 20.89 15.73
N PRO A 243 -8.81 22.21 15.96
CA PRO A 243 -8.05 23.12 15.10
C PRO A 243 -6.56 22.79 15.06
N SER A 244 -5.96 22.78 13.87
CA SER A 244 -4.57 22.30 13.68
C SER A 244 -3.52 23.18 14.37
N ASN A 245 -3.81 24.48 14.51
CA ASN A 245 -2.91 25.47 15.11
C ASN A 245 -3.25 25.83 16.57
N ASP A 246 -4.39 25.34 17.08
CA ASP A 246 -4.73 25.40 18.51
C ASP A 246 -5.57 24.16 18.91
N PRO A 247 -4.92 23.02 19.16
CA PRO A 247 -5.61 21.79 19.57
C PRO A 247 -6.28 21.87 20.94
N SER A 248 -5.99 22.91 21.72
CA SER A 248 -6.59 23.18 23.03
C SER A 248 -7.87 24.02 22.95
N SER A 249 -8.15 24.59 21.78
CA SER A 249 -9.34 25.40 21.52
C SER A 249 -10.61 24.62 21.77
N CYS A 250 -11.63 25.32 22.30
CA CYS A 250 -12.98 24.79 22.40
C CYS A 250 -13.72 24.70 21.05
N HIS A 251 -13.20 25.30 19.96
CA HIS A 251 -13.87 25.36 18.65
C HIS A 251 -13.69 24.04 17.88
N THR A 252 -14.36 23.00 18.38
CA THR A 252 -14.20 21.61 17.94
C THR A 252 -15.42 21.12 17.17
N TRP A 253 -15.26 20.02 16.44
CA TRP A 253 -16.33 19.43 15.65
C TRP A 253 -16.35 17.91 15.78
N TYR A 254 -17.52 17.31 15.60
CA TYR A 254 -17.67 15.90 15.28
C TYR A 254 -18.11 15.76 13.82
N ILE A 255 -17.37 14.97 13.04
CA ILE A 255 -17.68 14.69 11.64
C ILE A 255 -18.42 13.36 11.50
N HIS A 256 -19.33 13.30 10.53
CA HIS A 256 -19.91 12.05 10.04
C HIS A 256 -20.27 12.21 8.57
N ILE A 257 -19.59 11.46 7.71
CA ILE A 257 -19.73 11.53 6.26
C ILE A 257 -19.86 10.12 5.70
N LEU A 258 -21.10 9.73 5.38
CA LEU A 258 -21.37 8.59 4.52
C LEU A 258 -21.09 8.97 3.07
N PHE A 259 -20.33 8.11 2.40
CA PHE A 259 -19.95 8.22 1.00
C PHE A 259 -20.43 6.98 0.24
N THR A 260 -21.01 7.15 -0.94
CA THR A 260 -21.44 6.05 -1.81
C THR A 260 -20.61 5.98 -3.10
N PRO A 261 -20.29 4.79 -3.64
CA PRO A 261 -19.52 4.66 -4.87
C PRO A 261 -20.15 5.36 -6.07
N VAL A 262 -19.30 5.87 -6.96
CA VAL A 262 -19.69 6.40 -8.27
C VAL A 262 -18.79 5.84 -9.36
N ALA A 263 -19.21 5.99 -10.63
CA ALA A 263 -18.34 5.67 -11.76
C ALA A 263 -17.09 6.58 -11.76
N PRO A 264 -15.94 6.12 -12.30
CA PRO A 264 -14.78 6.97 -12.51
C PRO A 264 -15.11 8.22 -13.34
N PRO A 265 -14.58 9.40 -13.00
CA PRO A 265 -14.69 10.59 -13.83
C PRO A 265 -13.90 10.42 -15.13
N SER A 266 -14.21 11.19 -16.17
CA SER A 266 -13.44 11.17 -17.43
C SER A 266 -12.00 11.67 -17.27
N HIS A 267 -11.76 12.49 -16.24
CA HIS A 267 -10.45 12.98 -15.83
C HIS A 267 -10.34 12.87 -14.31
N VAL A 268 -9.27 12.22 -13.84
CA VAL A 268 -8.90 12.21 -12.43
C VAL A 268 -8.03 13.44 -12.16
N LYS A 269 -8.25 14.13 -11.04
CA LYS A 269 -7.40 15.24 -10.64
C LYS A 269 -6.16 14.70 -9.93
N GLU A 270 -5.00 14.98 -10.52
CA GLU A 270 -3.69 14.71 -9.96
C GLU A 270 -3.21 15.98 -9.23
N GLU A 271 -2.90 15.87 -7.93
CA GLU A 271 -2.45 17.01 -7.09
C GLU A 271 -0.96 16.97 -6.76
N LEU A 272 -0.30 15.84 -7.02
CA LEU A 272 1.15 15.65 -6.85
C LEU A 272 1.89 16.06 -8.13
N SER A 273 3.22 16.00 -8.10
CA SER A 273 4.05 16.12 -9.31
C SER A 273 3.64 15.07 -10.36
N PRO A 274 3.61 15.39 -11.67
CA PRO A 274 3.38 14.40 -12.73
C PRO A 274 4.30 13.17 -12.64
N ASP A 275 5.53 13.35 -12.12
CA ASP A 275 6.49 12.25 -11.94
C ASP A 275 6.16 11.31 -10.77
N ALA A 276 5.16 11.64 -9.92
CA ALA A 276 4.64 10.74 -8.89
C ALA A 276 3.72 9.66 -9.47
N TYR A 277 3.18 9.88 -10.68
CA TYR A 277 2.17 9.03 -11.32
C TYR A 277 2.76 8.14 -12.43
N VAL A 278 2.11 7.01 -12.70
CA VAL A 278 2.50 6.11 -13.79
C VAL A 278 2.48 6.84 -15.15
N PRO A 279 3.46 6.60 -16.04
CA PRO A 279 4.50 5.57 -15.97
C PRO A 279 5.77 5.95 -15.20
N ASN A 280 5.92 7.21 -14.75
CA ASN A 280 7.16 7.71 -14.16
C ASN A 280 7.29 7.31 -12.68
N GLY A 281 6.20 7.45 -11.92
CA GLY A 281 6.12 7.14 -10.49
C GLY A 281 5.24 5.93 -10.16
N PRO A 282 5.12 5.61 -8.85
CA PRO A 282 4.44 4.40 -8.38
C PRO A 282 2.91 4.53 -8.28
N ILE A 283 2.35 5.73 -8.39
CA ILE A 283 0.91 5.97 -8.20
C ILE A 283 0.14 5.72 -9.50
N ASP A 284 -0.80 4.78 -9.48
CA ASP A 284 -1.71 4.53 -10.61
C ASP A 284 -3.13 5.03 -10.30
N PRO A 285 -3.57 6.17 -10.88
CA PRO A 285 -4.93 6.68 -10.69
C PRO A 285 -6.03 5.73 -11.19
N ASN A 286 -5.74 4.80 -12.10
CA ASN A 286 -6.70 3.80 -12.56
C ASN A 286 -7.05 2.76 -11.47
N SER A 287 -6.22 2.66 -10.42
CA SER A 287 -6.48 1.81 -9.26
C SER A 287 -7.42 2.45 -8.21
N TRP A 288 -7.71 3.74 -8.35
CA TRP A 288 -8.51 4.49 -7.36
C TRP A 288 -9.99 4.14 -7.44
N ARG A 289 -10.68 4.31 -6.30
CA ARG A 289 -12.14 4.23 -6.18
C ARG A 289 -12.72 5.63 -5.99
N PHE A 290 -13.93 5.83 -6.49
CA PHE A 290 -14.58 7.14 -6.59
C PHE A 290 -15.88 7.16 -5.80
N TYR A 291 -16.10 8.22 -5.04
CA TYR A 291 -17.24 8.33 -4.13
C TYR A 291 -17.89 9.72 -4.13
N LYS A 292 -19.14 9.81 -3.68
CA LYS A 292 -19.80 11.10 -3.36
C LYS A 292 -20.46 11.06 -1.97
N PRO A 293 -20.53 12.18 -1.24
CA PRO A 293 -21.21 12.25 0.05
C PRO A 293 -22.71 12.04 -0.11
N VAL A 294 -23.33 11.38 0.88
CA VAL A 294 -24.75 11.02 0.89
C VAL A 294 -25.49 11.88 1.92
N GLN A 295 -26.46 12.67 1.46
CA GLN A 295 -27.35 13.42 2.34
C GLN A 295 -28.47 12.51 2.88
N PRO A 296 -28.96 12.72 4.12
CA PRO A 296 -28.53 13.73 5.10
C PRO A 296 -27.33 13.28 5.98
N TYR A 297 -26.66 12.19 5.63
CA TYR A 297 -25.60 11.53 6.42
C TYR A 297 -24.20 12.10 6.19
N ALA A 298 -24.10 13.36 5.74
CA ALA A 298 -22.87 14.06 5.45
C ALA A 298 -22.88 15.43 6.14
N TYR A 299 -22.25 15.51 7.31
CA TYR A 299 -22.28 16.70 8.15
C TYR A 299 -21.08 16.83 9.10
N MET A 300 -20.94 18.03 9.66
CA MET A 300 -20.19 18.32 10.88
C MET A 300 -21.17 18.87 11.93
N ILE A 301 -21.15 18.34 13.14
CA ILE A 301 -21.85 18.91 14.30
C ILE A 301 -20.80 19.57 15.17
N GLY A 302 -21.00 20.84 15.52
CA GLY A 302 -20.07 21.55 16.37
C GLY A 302 -20.10 21.02 17.80
N THR A 303 -18.97 21.11 18.47
CA THR A 303 -18.78 20.71 19.86
C THR A 303 -17.99 21.79 20.61
N GLY A 304 -17.98 21.74 21.94
CA GLY A 304 -17.36 22.79 22.76
C GLY A 304 -17.98 24.17 22.51
N CYS A 305 -17.20 25.13 22.02
CA CYS A 305 -17.70 26.47 21.67
C CYS A 305 -18.62 26.48 20.44
N ASN A 306 -18.49 25.50 19.54
CA ASN A 306 -19.31 25.39 18.32
C ASN A 306 -20.61 24.60 18.55
N HIS A 307 -20.98 24.25 19.80
CA HIS A 307 -22.05 23.28 20.10
C HIS A 307 -23.47 23.63 19.62
N VAL A 308 -23.70 24.86 19.14
CA VAL A 308 -24.97 25.29 18.53
C VAL A 308 -24.97 25.18 17.01
N ASP A 309 -23.81 24.91 16.39
CA ASP A 309 -23.60 24.94 14.96
C ASP A 309 -23.60 23.56 14.30
N LYS A 310 -23.98 23.58 13.03
CA LYS A 310 -24.00 22.42 12.14
C LYS A 310 -23.58 22.86 10.76
N ILE A 311 -22.79 22.03 10.10
CA ILE A 311 -22.45 22.15 8.68
C ILE A 311 -23.02 20.92 7.98
N GLU A 312 -23.76 21.11 6.91
CA GLU A 312 -24.25 20.01 6.06
C GLU A 312 -23.54 20.04 4.72
N PHE A 313 -22.91 18.93 4.33
CA PHE A 313 -22.23 18.82 3.03
C PHE A 313 -23.28 18.65 1.93
N THR A 314 -23.32 19.61 1.01
CA THR A 314 -24.33 19.72 -0.05
C THR A 314 -23.94 19.00 -1.34
N GLY A 315 -22.69 18.54 -1.46
CA GLY A 315 -22.19 17.85 -2.65
C GLY A 315 -20.67 17.92 -2.75
N ILE A 316 -20.20 17.83 -3.99
CA ILE A 316 -18.78 17.90 -4.38
C ILE A 316 -18.57 19.10 -5.32
N LYS A 317 -17.42 19.77 -5.21
CA LYS A 317 -17.09 20.91 -6.07
C LYS A 317 -16.60 20.42 -7.44
N HIS A 318 -17.03 21.09 -8.51
CA HIS A 318 -16.67 20.79 -9.91
C HIS A 318 -16.91 19.33 -10.35
N ASP A 319 -17.91 18.65 -9.77
CA ASP A 319 -18.20 17.22 -9.99
C ASP A 319 -16.98 16.30 -9.76
N MET A 320 -16.01 16.73 -8.95
CA MET A 320 -14.84 15.93 -8.58
C MET A 320 -15.20 15.00 -7.42
N PRO A 321 -15.38 13.68 -7.67
CA PRO A 321 -15.71 12.74 -6.60
C PRO A 321 -14.55 12.62 -5.61
N ALA A 322 -14.85 12.11 -4.42
CA ALA A 322 -13.81 11.73 -3.49
C ALA A 322 -12.98 10.57 -4.06
N TYR A 323 -11.65 10.71 -4.02
CA TYR A 323 -10.71 9.69 -4.49
C TYR A 323 -10.26 8.83 -3.30
N LEU A 324 -10.25 7.51 -3.45
CA LEU A 324 -9.78 6.55 -2.44
C LEU A 324 -8.75 5.60 -3.06
N GLY A 325 -7.52 5.57 -2.54
CA GLY A 325 -6.44 4.79 -3.14
C GLY A 325 -5.05 5.14 -2.60
N TYR A 326 -4.04 4.44 -3.12
CA TYR A 326 -2.64 4.80 -2.92
C TYR A 326 -2.32 6.09 -3.67
N GLY A 327 -1.80 7.11 -2.99
CA GLY A 327 -1.57 8.45 -3.56
C GLY A 327 -2.82 9.33 -3.71
N ALA A 328 -4.02 8.82 -3.38
CA ALA A 328 -5.28 9.50 -3.63
C ALA A 328 -5.57 10.66 -2.67
N ASN A 329 -4.80 10.83 -1.60
CA ASN A 329 -4.94 11.96 -0.67
C ASN A 329 -4.35 13.29 -1.21
N GLY A 330 -3.69 13.29 -2.37
CA GLY A 330 -3.13 14.49 -3.00
C GLY A 330 -1.95 15.14 -2.27
N LYS A 331 -1.44 14.54 -1.18
CA LYS A 331 -0.33 15.08 -0.36
C LYS A 331 0.89 14.18 -0.30
N ASN A 332 0.72 12.86 -0.39
CA ASN A 332 1.82 11.90 -0.27
C ASN A 332 1.47 10.54 -0.93
N GLY A 333 2.44 9.62 -0.95
CA GLY A 333 2.28 8.26 -1.45
C GLY A 333 1.70 7.25 -0.46
N ASN A 334 0.85 7.65 0.49
CA ASN A 334 0.14 6.71 1.38
C ASN A 334 -1.21 6.28 0.79
N PHE A 335 -1.80 5.22 1.35
CA PHE A 335 -3.21 4.91 1.12
C PHE A 335 -4.07 5.93 1.86
N GLY A 336 -4.98 6.58 1.15
CA GLY A 336 -5.73 7.70 1.70
C GLY A 336 -6.92 8.11 0.85
N MET A 337 -7.54 9.22 1.24
CA MET A 337 -8.72 9.78 0.59
C MET A 337 -8.66 11.31 0.53
N SER A 338 -9.06 11.89 -0.61
CA SER A 338 -9.25 13.34 -0.77
C SER A 338 -10.63 13.69 -1.34
N VAL A 339 -11.17 14.88 -1.00
CA VAL A 339 -12.38 15.46 -1.64
C VAL A 339 -12.54 16.95 -1.34
N TRP A 340 -13.08 17.71 -2.30
CA TRP A 340 -13.58 19.07 -2.08
C TRP A 340 -15.11 19.07 -1.97
N MET A 341 -15.63 19.31 -0.76
CA MET A 341 -17.06 19.30 -0.48
C MET A 341 -17.64 20.72 -0.44
N THR A 342 -18.78 20.91 -1.10
CA THR A 342 -19.62 22.11 -0.92
C THR A 342 -20.45 21.94 0.35
N TYR A 343 -20.83 23.03 1.01
CA TYR A 343 -21.58 22.97 2.26
C TYR A 343 -22.59 24.11 2.44
N LYS A 344 -23.48 23.93 3.41
CA LYS A 344 -24.31 24.99 3.99
C LYS A 344 -24.14 25.01 5.52
N ASP A 345 -24.36 26.17 6.12
CA ASP A 345 -24.25 26.38 7.57
C ASP A 345 -25.55 26.06 8.34
N SER A 346 -25.54 26.35 9.65
CA SER A 346 -26.65 26.16 10.59
C SER A 346 -27.89 27.01 10.26
N LEU A 347 -27.72 28.09 9.50
CA LEU A 347 -28.80 28.94 8.99
C LEU A 347 -29.32 28.48 7.62
N GLY A 348 -28.70 27.44 7.04
CA GLY A 348 -29.01 26.92 5.72
C GLY A 348 -28.44 27.76 4.57
N VAL A 349 -27.56 28.73 4.85
CA VAL A 349 -26.90 29.53 3.83
C VAL A 349 -25.88 28.65 3.11
N SER A 350 -25.96 28.60 1.78
CA SER A 350 -25.05 27.83 0.94
C SER A 350 -23.78 28.62 0.66
N HIS A 351 -22.62 28.03 0.96
CA HIS A 351 -21.31 28.63 0.72
C HIS A 351 -20.71 28.07 -0.58
N GLY A 352 -21.45 28.17 -1.68
CA GLY A 352 -21.21 27.39 -2.90
C GLY A 352 -19.88 27.63 -3.63
N ASP A 353 -19.24 28.77 -3.41
CA ASP A 353 -17.90 29.06 -3.94
C ASP A 353 -16.77 28.61 -3.01
N SER A 354 -17.06 28.53 -1.71
CA SER A 354 -16.18 27.97 -0.69
C SER A 354 -16.23 26.45 -0.70
N VAL A 355 -15.18 25.82 -0.19
CA VAL A 355 -15.13 24.35 0.00
C VAL A 355 -14.60 24.02 1.38
N ILE A 356 -14.98 22.85 1.86
CA ILE A 356 -14.22 22.12 2.87
C ILE A 356 -13.47 21.02 2.13
N ASP A 357 -12.15 21.19 2.07
CA ASP A 357 -11.21 20.21 1.58
C ASP A 357 -10.97 19.16 2.69
N MET A 358 -10.90 17.89 2.31
CA MET A 358 -10.56 16.78 3.21
C MET A 358 -9.40 16.02 2.59
N ASN A 359 -8.30 15.84 3.33
CA ASN A 359 -7.11 15.11 2.90
C ASN A 359 -6.63 14.20 4.05
N ILE A 360 -6.87 12.89 3.93
CA ILE A 360 -6.61 11.93 5.00
C ILE A 360 -5.77 10.75 4.55
N ASP A 361 -4.81 10.35 5.38
CA ASP A 361 -4.18 9.03 5.29
C ASP A 361 -5.04 8.03 6.09
N ILE A 362 -5.31 6.87 5.51
CA ILE A 362 -6.08 5.80 6.15
C ILE A 362 -5.10 4.76 6.71
N LEU A 363 -5.11 4.62 8.03
CA LEU A 363 -4.25 3.72 8.79
C LEU A 363 -5.04 2.52 9.28
N SER A 364 -4.55 1.35 8.94
CA SER A 364 -5.02 0.07 9.44
C SER A 364 -4.59 -0.18 10.89
N GLU A 365 -5.42 -0.89 11.66
CA GLU A 365 -5.30 -1.03 13.13
C GLU A 365 -4.26 -2.04 13.64
#